data_AF-A0A2E7JU49-F1
#
_entry.id   AF-A0A2E7JU49-F1
#
_cell.length_a   1.000
_cell.length_b   1.000
_cell.length_c   1.000
_cell.angle_alpha   90.00
_cell.angle_beta   90.00
_cell.angle_gamma   90.00
#
_symmetry.space_group_name_H-M   'P 1'
#
loop_
_entity.id
_entity.type
_entity.pdbx_description
1 polymer ?
#
loop_
_entity_poly.entity_id
_entity_poly.type
_entity_poly.pdbx_seq_one_letter_code
_entity_poly.pdbx_strand_id
1 'polypeptide(L)'
;MIPLISSLCRGPLGAAQLPRFWWKNLLHATDRLDPGYPPNSGGLDRWVVELLGLDMDQTQAYLWSEKPDYLDFEDWVRAHGTIDPPALERWHKALQTRTHFIPAKIDETYGDIGFDKAEVTEVDAVLLNLLQDWQLFRANDLLGDGISAPFPPLLSSADVGPLGACQLPRTWLKTCLRASDLLHRDYPDCADGSLDQRCIATLQLDQDQTLAFLRDNMPTYLEFEEWVRTEGTIDAAAIAAFNERLLNREHIPAKLEDIHGTLNKPNDGTWTGGVLLNHLEDWKYAHTALLDAD
;
A
#
# COMPACT_ATOMS: atom_id res chain seq x y z
N MET A 1 -6.06 3.88 -12.80
CA MET A 1 -5.47 3.18 -11.65
C MET A 1 -5.77 3.84 -10.34
N ILE A 2 -6.34 3.04 -9.45
CA ILE A 2 -6.53 3.38 -8.05
C ILE A 2 -5.17 3.33 -7.34
N PRO A 3 -4.75 4.40 -6.63
CA PRO A 3 -3.47 4.43 -5.94
C PRO A 3 -3.53 3.49 -4.73
N LEU A 4 -2.78 2.38 -4.78
CA LEU A 4 -2.80 1.35 -3.73
C LEU A 4 -1.82 1.60 -2.57
N ILE A 5 -0.91 2.56 -2.70
CA ILE A 5 0.01 2.91 -1.62
C ILE A 5 -0.77 3.52 -0.46
N SER A 6 -0.70 2.86 0.70
CA SER A 6 -1.41 3.27 1.91
C SER A 6 -1.05 4.67 2.40
N SER A 7 -2.01 5.34 3.04
CA SER A 7 -1.78 6.63 3.70
C SER A 7 -0.82 6.52 4.89
N LEU A 8 -0.62 5.30 5.42
CA LEU A 8 0.33 5.04 6.52
C LEU A 8 1.73 4.70 6.02
N CYS A 9 1.92 4.42 4.73
CA CYS A 9 3.23 4.11 4.15
C CYS A 9 4.19 5.28 4.31
N ARG A 10 5.45 4.95 4.61
CA ARG A 10 6.54 5.90 4.82
C ARG A 10 7.75 5.46 4.01
N GLY A 11 8.42 6.43 3.42
CA GLY A 11 9.77 6.30 2.91
C GLY A 11 10.84 6.66 3.96
N PRO A 12 12.12 6.75 3.54
CA PRO A 12 13.24 7.13 4.39
C PRO A 12 13.07 8.46 5.16
N LEU A 13 12.39 9.46 4.58
CA LEU A 13 12.09 10.71 5.31
C LEU A 13 11.07 10.54 6.43
N GLY A 14 10.40 9.39 6.49
CA GLY A 14 9.46 9.06 7.55
C GLY A 14 8.12 9.78 7.45
N ALA A 15 7.84 10.56 6.40
CA ALA A 15 6.57 11.25 6.23
C ALA A 15 5.48 10.31 5.68
N ALA A 16 4.56 9.86 6.54
CA ALA A 16 3.38 9.12 6.08
C ALA A 16 2.55 9.97 5.10
N GLN A 17 1.82 9.31 4.18
CA GLN A 17 1.13 9.90 3.02
C GLN A 17 2.04 10.36 1.86
N LEU A 18 3.30 10.74 2.10
CA LEU A 18 4.17 11.26 1.04
C LEU A 18 4.37 10.27 -0.13
N PRO A 19 4.60 8.96 0.09
CA PRO A 19 4.64 7.98 -1.00
C PRO A 19 3.36 7.91 -1.83
N ARG A 20 2.19 7.97 -1.17
CA ARG A 20 0.90 7.97 -1.85
C ARG A 20 0.70 9.23 -2.69
N PHE A 21 1.07 10.40 -2.15
CA PHE A 21 1.00 11.66 -2.88
C PHE A 21 1.89 11.65 -4.13
N TRP A 22 3.13 11.19 -4.01
CA TRP A 22 4.06 11.00 -5.14
C TRP A 22 3.42 10.13 -6.22
N TRP A 23 2.97 8.93 -5.86
CA TRP A 23 2.42 7.97 -6.82
C TRP A 23 1.16 8.49 -7.53
N LYS A 24 0.26 9.15 -6.79
CA LYS A 24 -0.93 9.79 -7.39
C LYS A 24 -0.56 10.83 -8.44
N ASN A 25 0.44 11.66 -8.18
CA ASN A 25 0.84 12.71 -9.12
C ASN A 25 1.57 12.14 -10.34
N LEU A 26 2.33 11.06 -10.20
CA LEU A 26 2.91 10.37 -11.34
C LEU A 26 1.85 9.72 -12.23
N LEU A 27 0.90 9.01 -11.63
CA LEU A 27 -0.25 8.46 -12.36
C LEU A 27 -1.03 9.55 -13.09
N HIS A 28 -1.20 10.73 -12.48
CA HIS A 28 -1.84 11.85 -13.14
C HIS A 28 -1.02 12.40 -14.32
N ALA A 29 0.30 12.57 -14.14
CA ALA A 29 1.21 13.09 -15.16
C ALA A 29 1.37 12.18 -16.38
N THR A 30 0.93 10.92 -16.29
CA THR A 30 0.92 9.94 -17.38
C THR A 30 -0.49 9.53 -17.80
N ASP A 31 -1.53 10.27 -17.38
CA ASP A 31 -2.93 9.98 -17.70
C ASP A 31 -3.41 8.57 -17.28
N ARG A 32 -2.80 8.00 -16.23
CA ARG A 32 -3.12 6.66 -15.68
C ARG A 32 -3.88 6.70 -14.36
N LEU A 33 -4.06 7.88 -13.75
CA LEU A 33 -4.84 8.02 -12.52
C LEU A 33 -6.32 7.76 -12.81
N ASP A 34 -6.99 6.99 -11.94
CA ASP A 34 -8.44 6.79 -12.05
C ASP A 34 -9.18 8.15 -12.03
N PRO A 35 -10.16 8.41 -12.94
CA PRO A 35 -10.86 9.69 -13.00
C PRO A 35 -11.59 10.10 -11.72
N GLY A 36 -11.95 9.14 -10.86
CA GLY A 36 -12.54 9.39 -9.55
C GLY A 36 -11.54 9.93 -8.52
N TYR A 37 -10.24 9.89 -8.80
CA TYR A 37 -9.18 10.29 -7.89
C TYR A 37 -8.51 11.59 -8.34
N PRO A 38 -8.56 12.67 -7.55
CA PRO A 38 -7.79 13.87 -7.85
C PRO A 38 -6.31 13.67 -7.49
N PRO A 39 -5.34 14.21 -8.26
CA PRO A 39 -3.92 14.18 -7.90
C PRO A 39 -3.63 14.89 -6.58
N ASN A 40 -4.47 15.86 -6.21
CA ASN A 40 -4.50 16.51 -4.91
C ASN A 40 -5.95 16.62 -4.42
N SER A 41 -6.28 15.92 -3.35
CA SER A 41 -7.61 15.92 -2.75
C SER A 41 -7.92 17.11 -1.84
N GLY A 42 -6.94 17.99 -1.58
CA GLY A 42 -7.04 19.08 -0.60
C GLY A 42 -7.03 18.62 0.87
N GLY A 43 -7.13 17.31 1.13
CA GLY A 43 -7.06 16.69 2.45
C GLY A 43 -5.64 16.24 2.80
N LEU A 44 -5.44 14.93 2.99
CA LEU A 44 -4.14 14.35 3.38
C LEU A 44 -3.00 14.79 2.47
N ASP A 45 -3.25 14.92 1.16
CA ASP A 45 -2.28 15.38 0.17
C ASP A 45 -1.78 16.79 0.47
N ARG A 46 -2.67 17.74 0.78
CA ARG A 46 -2.29 19.10 1.17
C ARG A 46 -1.56 19.10 2.51
N TRP A 47 -2.06 18.35 3.49
CA TRP A 47 -1.49 18.36 4.83
C TRP A 47 -0.07 17.81 4.89
N VAL A 48 0.27 16.78 4.11
CA VAL A 48 1.65 16.26 4.08
C VAL A 48 2.61 17.24 3.40
N VAL A 49 2.17 17.95 2.36
CA VAL A 49 2.96 19.00 1.69
C VAL A 49 3.19 20.19 2.64
N GLU A 50 2.15 20.65 3.33
CA GLU A 50 2.24 21.73 4.33
C GLU A 50 3.10 21.34 5.53
N LEU A 51 2.96 20.09 6.02
CA LEU A 51 3.80 19.53 7.08
C LEU A 51 5.29 19.61 6.76
N LEU A 52 5.64 19.39 5.49
CA LEU A 52 7.00 19.44 4.97
C LEU A 52 7.42 20.86 4.56
N GLY A 53 6.58 21.89 4.79
CA GLY A 53 6.89 23.28 4.45
C GLY A 53 7.08 23.53 2.95
N LEU A 54 6.48 22.69 2.11
CA LEU A 54 6.59 22.77 0.66
C LEU A 54 5.47 23.63 0.06
N ASP A 55 5.74 24.22 -1.11
CA ASP A 55 4.71 24.82 -1.95
C ASP A 55 4.03 23.75 -2.82
N MET A 56 2.70 23.70 -2.82
CA MET A 56 1.93 22.67 -3.52
C MET A 56 2.11 22.75 -5.03
N ASP A 57 1.99 23.94 -5.62
CA ASP A 57 2.03 24.12 -7.06
C ASP A 57 3.44 23.82 -7.58
N GLN A 58 4.48 24.25 -6.88
CA GLN A 58 5.88 23.92 -7.19
C GLN A 58 6.14 22.40 -7.10
N THR A 59 5.62 21.75 -6.05
CA THR A 59 5.79 20.30 -5.85
C THR A 59 5.12 19.51 -6.96
N GLN A 60 3.88 19.85 -7.31
CA GLN A 60 3.17 19.19 -8.41
C GLN A 60 3.83 19.46 -9.76
N ALA A 61 4.27 20.69 -10.02
CA ALA A 61 5.01 21.02 -11.24
C ALA A 61 6.27 20.15 -11.40
N TYR A 62 7.06 19.99 -10.33
CA TYR A 62 8.23 19.11 -10.33
C TYR A 62 7.88 17.64 -10.59
N LEU A 63 6.86 17.11 -9.89
CA LEU A 63 6.43 15.72 -10.09
C LEU A 63 5.93 15.45 -11.50
N TRP A 64 5.22 16.41 -12.11
CA TRP A 64 4.65 16.24 -13.45
C TRP A 64 5.66 16.46 -14.57
N SER A 65 6.64 17.36 -14.37
CA SER A 65 7.69 17.60 -15.38
C SER A 65 8.78 16.55 -15.34
N GLU A 66 9.32 16.25 -14.15
CA GLU A 66 10.51 15.40 -14.01
C GLU A 66 10.17 13.93 -13.82
N LYS A 67 8.95 13.62 -13.33
CA LYS A 67 8.48 12.26 -13.01
C LYS A 67 9.55 11.43 -12.26
N PRO A 68 10.11 11.96 -11.16
CA PRO A 68 11.23 11.31 -10.46
C PRO A 68 10.81 9.97 -9.86
N ASP A 69 11.77 9.07 -9.65
CA ASP A 69 11.52 7.94 -8.75
C ASP A 69 11.32 8.44 -7.31
N TYR A 70 10.83 7.57 -6.42
CA TYR A 70 10.46 8.01 -5.07
C TYR A 70 11.67 8.51 -4.25
N LEU A 71 12.86 7.95 -4.45
CA LEU A 71 14.04 8.37 -3.69
C LEU A 71 14.59 9.69 -4.21
N ASP A 72 14.55 9.90 -5.53
CA ASP A 72 14.88 11.20 -6.13
C ASP A 72 13.89 12.28 -5.69
N PHE A 73 12.60 11.93 -5.55
CA PHE A 73 11.61 12.84 -4.98
C PHE A 73 11.90 13.18 -3.51
N GLU A 74 12.26 12.22 -2.67
CA GLU A 74 12.66 12.51 -1.28
C GLU A 74 13.92 13.38 -1.21
N ASP A 75 14.89 13.19 -2.12
CA ASP A 75 16.06 14.07 -2.22
C ASP A 75 15.65 15.50 -2.59
N TRP A 76 14.69 15.67 -3.50
CA TRP A 76 14.09 16.98 -3.81
C TRP A 76 13.35 17.60 -2.61
N VAL A 77 12.54 16.80 -1.89
CA VAL A 77 11.83 17.24 -0.67
C VAL A 77 12.82 17.71 0.40
N ARG A 78 13.94 17.01 0.57
CA ARG A 78 14.99 17.42 1.51
C ARG A 78 15.62 18.76 1.15
N ALA A 79 15.73 19.06 -0.15
CA ALA A 79 16.32 20.31 -0.64
C ALA A 79 15.36 21.51 -0.60
N HIS A 80 14.04 21.29 -0.66
CA HIS A 80 13.04 22.37 -0.80
C HIS A 80 12.09 22.50 0.40
N GLY A 81 12.03 21.48 1.26
CA GLY A 81 11.14 21.42 2.41
C GLY A 81 11.87 21.47 3.75
N THR A 82 11.12 21.18 4.82
CA THR A 82 11.58 21.11 6.20
C THR A 82 11.21 19.76 6.79
N ILE A 83 12.20 19.06 7.36
CA ILE A 83 12.00 17.80 8.06
C ILE A 83 12.08 18.05 9.57
N ASP A 84 10.93 18.10 10.23
CA ASP A 84 10.81 18.28 11.69
C ASP A 84 10.33 16.97 12.35
N PRO A 85 11.22 16.18 12.99
CA PRO A 85 10.85 14.88 13.56
C PRO A 85 9.70 14.94 14.58
N PRO A 86 9.67 15.90 15.53
CA PRO A 86 8.48 16.15 16.36
C PRO A 86 7.18 16.39 15.58
N ALA A 87 7.20 17.13 14.47
CA ALA A 87 6.01 17.33 13.64
C ALA A 87 5.57 16.05 12.94
N LEU A 88 6.52 15.27 12.41
CA LEU A 88 6.25 13.96 11.83
C LEU A 88 5.63 13.00 12.87
N GLU A 89 6.12 13.00 14.11
CA GLU A 89 5.53 12.18 15.17
C GLU A 89 4.08 12.59 15.48
N ARG A 90 3.79 13.89 15.57
CA ARG A 90 2.41 14.38 15.74
C ARG A 90 1.53 14.01 14.55
N TRP A 91 2.04 14.12 13.33
CA TRP A 91 1.36 13.73 12.11
C TRP A 91 0.96 12.25 12.13
N HIS A 92 1.88 11.36 12.49
CA HIS A 92 1.59 9.92 12.59
C HIS A 92 0.49 9.60 13.59
N LYS A 93 0.51 10.23 14.77
CA LYS A 93 -0.55 10.07 15.78
C LYS A 93 -1.89 10.59 15.27
N ALA A 94 -1.90 11.70 14.54
CA ALA A 94 -3.11 12.26 13.94
C ALA A 94 -3.70 11.34 12.86
N LEU A 95 -2.86 10.69 12.05
CA LEU A 95 -3.33 9.69 11.08
C LEU A 95 -3.96 8.46 11.75
N GLN A 96 -3.30 7.91 12.77
CA GLN A 96 -3.76 6.71 13.49
C GLN A 96 -5.07 6.90 14.26
N THR A 97 -5.41 8.13 14.59
CA THR A 97 -6.64 8.47 15.34
C THR A 97 -7.70 9.11 14.46
N ARG A 98 -7.45 9.18 13.15
CA ARG A 98 -8.33 9.83 12.19
C ARG A 98 -9.58 8.98 12.00
N THR A 99 -10.72 9.65 12.01
CA THR A 99 -12.04 9.01 11.93
C THR A 99 -12.91 9.75 10.92
N HIS A 100 -13.70 9.00 10.16
CA HIS A 100 -14.73 9.57 9.30
C HIS A 100 -15.98 9.77 10.15
N PHE A 101 -16.38 11.03 10.34
CA PHE A 101 -17.63 11.37 11.04
C PHE A 101 -18.63 12.11 10.14
N ILE A 102 -18.26 12.37 8.88
CA ILE A 102 -19.14 13.04 7.93
C ILE A 102 -20.07 11.96 7.35
N PRO A 103 -21.39 12.01 7.62
CA PRO A 103 -22.31 10.93 7.21
C PRO A 103 -22.24 10.62 5.72
N ALA A 104 -22.19 11.66 4.87
CA ALA A 104 -22.08 11.49 3.42
C ALA A 104 -20.80 10.72 3.00
N LYS A 105 -19.68 10.92 3.71
CA LYS A 105 -18.43 10.22 3.39
C LYS A 105 -18.49 8.76 3.84
N ILE A 106 -19.10 8.50 4.99
CA ILE A 106 -19.38 7.13 5.45
C ILE A 106 -20.31 6.42 4.46
N ASP A 107 -21.42 7.05 4.07
CA ASP A 107 -22.41 6.47 3.16
C ASP A 107 -21.81 6.14 1.78
N GLU A 108 -20.92 6.98 1.27
CA GLU A 108 -20.14 6.75 0.05
C GLU A 108 -19.25 5.52 0.24
N THR A 109 -18.33 5.57 1.21
CA THR A 109 -17.35 4.50 1.43
C THR A 109 -18.02 3.16 1.74
N TYR A 110 -19.06 3.15 2.58
CA TYR A 110 -19.84 1.94 2.89
C TYR A 110 -20.55 1.40 1.66
N GLY A 111 -21.08 2.28 0.81
CA GLY A 111 -21.68 1.89 -0.46
C GLY A 111 -20.69 1.17 -1.37
N ASP A 112 -19.46 1.66 -1.46
CA ASP A 112 -18.44 1.08 -2.32
C ASP A 112 -17.96 -0.28 -1.80
N ILE A 113 -17.72 -0.40 -0.48
CA ILE A 113 -17.19 -1.63 0.14
C ILE A 113 -18.27 -2.65 0.54
N GLY A 114 -19.55 -2.32 0.36
CA GLY A 114 -20.69 -3.21 0.64
C GLY A 114 -21.07 -3.31 2.12
N PHE A 115 -20.72 -2.34 2.95
CA PHE A 115 -21.17 -2.27 4.34
C PHE A 115 -22.62 -1.80 4.45
N ASP A 116 -23.32 -2.27 5.49
CA ASP A 116 -24.67 -1.79 5.80
C ASP A 116 -24.62 -0.34 6.27
N LYS A 117 -25.33 0.55 5.57
CA LYS A 117 -25.43 1.98 5.91
C LYS A 117 -26.30 2.25 7.13
N ALA A 118 -27.12 1.28 7.54
CA ALA A 118 -27.96 1.39 8.73
C ALA A 118 -27.19 1.11 10.04
N GLU A 119 -26.01 0.49 9.98
CA GLU A 119 -25.20 0.13 11.14
C GLU A 119 -23.82 0.78 11.06
N VAL A 120 -23.39 1.49 12.11
CA VAL A 120 -22.01 1.98 12.19
C VAL A 120 -21.12 0.85 12.66
N THR A 121 -20.34 0.26 11.75
CA THR A 121 -19.47 -0.89 12.04
C THR A 121 -18.00 -0.49 12.19
N GLU A 122 -17.56 0.53 11.45
CA GLU A 122 -16.18 1.04 11.44
C GLU A 122 -16.16 2.54 11.13
N VAL A 123 -15.32 3.30 11.82
CA VAL A 123 -15.16 4.75 11.64
C VAL A 123 -13.70 5.19 11.44
N ASP A 124 -12.72 4.29 11.55
CA ASP A 124 -11.32 4.56 11.24
C ASP A 124 -11.19 5.02 9.78
N ALA A 125 -10.79 6.27 9.60
CA ALA A 125 -10.75 6.86 8.27
C ALA A 125 -9.67 6.24 7.39
N VAL A 126 -8.57 5.78 7.99
CA VAL A 126 -7.47 5.17 7.25
C VAL A 126 -7.89 3.79 6.76
N LEU A 127 -8.43 2.95 7.66
CA LEU A 127 -8.90 1.61 7.29
C LEU A 127 -10.00 1.69 6.23
N LEU A 128 -10.99 2.58 6.41
CA LEU A 128 -12.07 2.77 5.44
C LEU A 128 -11.56 3.21 4.07
N ASN A 129 -10.61 4.13 4.01
CA ASN A 129 -10.00 4.54 2.74
C ASN A 129 -9.24 3.39 2.07
N LEU A 130 -8.51 2.58 2.84
CA LEU A 130 -7.79 1.41 2.30
C LEU A 130 -8.75 0.38 1.73
N LEU A 131 -9.81 0.03 2.46
CA LEU A 131 -10.82 -0.92 1.99
C LEU A 131 -11.51 -0.41 0.71
N GLN A 132 -11.84 0.89 0.65
CA GLN A 132 -12.40 1.52 -0.54
C GLN A 132 -11.43 1.44 -1.72
N ASP A 133 -10.15 1.79 -1.52
CA ASP A 133 -9.13 1.70 -2.56
C ASP A 133 -8.97 0.26 -3.06
N TRP A 134 -8.92 -0.73 -2.18
CA TRP A 134 -8.73 -2.14 -2.56
C TRP A 134 -9.92 -2.67 -3.34
N GLN A 135 -11.13 -2.28 -2.94
CA GLN A 135 -12.36 -2.64 -3.62
C GLN A 135 -12.44 -2.02 -5.03
N LEU A 136 -12.14 -0.73 -5.12
CA LEU A 136 -12.15 -0.01 -6.40
C LEU A 136 -11.03 -0.51 -7.32
N PHE A 137 -9.84 -0.80 -6.79
CA PHE A 137 -8.76 -1.37 -7.59
C PHE A 137 -9.15 -2.74 -8.13
N ARG A 138 -9.76 -3.60 -7.30
CA ARG A 138 -10.27 -4.88 -7.76
C ARG A 138 -11.26 -4.70 -8.91
N ALA A 139 -12.21 -3.78 -8.78
CA ALA A 139 -13.25 -3.57 -9.78
C ALA A 139 -12.74 -2.92 -11.07
N ASN A 140 -11.98 -1.82 -10.96
CA ASN A 140 -11.62 -0.97 -12.08
C ASN A 140 -10.30 -1.39 -12.74
N ASP A 141 -9.33 -1.86 -11.95
CA ASP A 141 -7.99 -2.16 -12.45
C ASP A 141 -7.81 -3.66 -12.71
N LEU A 142 -8.06 -4.51 -11.71
CA LEU A 142 -7.79 -5.94 -11.79
C LEU A 142 -8.80 -6.70 -12.66
N LEU A 143 -10.10 -6.45 -12.48
CA LEU A 143 -11.17 -7.05 -13.28
C LEU A 143 -11.60 -6.15 -14.45
N GLY A 144 -11.17 -4.89 -14.45
CA GLY A 144 -11.39 -3.93 -15.52
C GLY A 144 -10.19 -3.83 -16.46
N ASP A 145 -9.94 -2.61 -16.95
CA ASP A 145 -8.88 -2.30 -17.92
C ASP A 145 -7.85 -1.30 -17.38
N GLY A 146 -7.90 -0.96 -16.09
CA GLY A 146 -7.01 0.03 -15.49
C GLY A 146 -5.54 -0.40 -15.38
N ILE A 147 -5.27 -1.71 -15.46
CA ILE A 147 -3.92 -2.27 -15.70
C ILE A 147 -3.94 -3.24 -16.88
N SER A 148 -2.92 -3.15 -17.74
CA SER A 148 -2.81 -3.93 -18.98
C SER A 148 -1.50 -4.72 -19.09
N ALA A 149 -0.66 -4.67 -18.05
CA ALA A 149 0.64 -5.32 -18.00
C ALA A 149 0.95 -5.76 -16.55
N PRO A 150 1.86 -6.73 -16.36
CA PRO A 150 2.27 -7.16 -15.03
C PRO A 150 2.76 -6.00 -14.15
N PHE A 151 2.23 -5.92 -12.94
CA PHE A 151 2.40 -4.78 -12.03
C PHE A 151 2.80 -5.25 -10.62
N PRO A 152 3.70 -4.52 -9.91
CA PRO A 152 4.10 -4.91 -8.56
C PRO A 152 2.96 -4.68 -7.55
N PRO A 153 2.83 -5.53 -6.52
CA PRO A 153 1.76 -5.41 -5.54
C PRO A 153 2.04 -4.24 -4.58
N LEU A 154 1.45 -3.06 -4.83
CA LEU A 154 1.75 -1.84 -4.06
C LEU A 154 1.14 -1.76 -2.64
N LEU A 155 0.38 -2.77 -2.21
CA LEU A 155 -0.09 -2.89 -0.82
C LEU A 155 1.07 -3.20 0.11
N SER A 156 1.21 -2.46 1.20
CA SER A 156 2.27 -2.68 2.18
C SER A 156 2.18 -4.07 2.81
N SER A 157 3.34 -4.66 3.13
CA SER A 157 3.39 -5.80 4.06
C SER A 157 2.87 -5.45 5.47
N ALA A 158 2.81 -4.18 5.83
CA ALA A 158 2.30 -3.68 7.11
C ALA A 158 0.85 -3.19 7.05
N ASP A 159 0.22 -3.18 5.87
CA ASP A 159 -1.21 -2.88 5.79
C ASP A 159 -2.01 -4.00 6.45
N VAL A 160 -3.11 -3.62 7.09
CA VAL A 160 -4.01 -4.53 7.81
C VAL A 160 -5.45 -4.27 7.42
N GLY A 161 -6.24 -5.34 7.39
CA GLY A 161 -7.69 -5.30 7.33
C GLY A 161 -8.35 -5.37 8.71
N PRO A 162 -9.68 -5.56 8.75
CA PRO A 162 -10.43 -5.80 9.98
C PRO A 162 -9.95 -6.97 10.85
N LEU A 163 -9.29 -7.99 10.28
CA LEU A 163 -8.65 -9.06 11.06
C LEU A 163 -7.34 -8.63 11.74
N GLY A 164 -6.78 -7.48 11.38
CA GLY A 164 -5.56 -6.95 11.97
C GLY A 164 -4.28 -7.70 11.60
N ALA A 165 -4.33 -8.65 10.66
CA ALA A 165 -3.16 -9.42 10.24
C ALA A 165 -2.36 -8.67 9.16
N CYS A 166 -1.11 -8.30 9.48
CA CYS A 166 -0.16 -7.80 8.48
C CYS A 166 0.03 -8.83 7.37
N GLN A 167 0.53 -8.40 6.21
CA GLN A 167 0.75 -9.21 5.02
C GLN A 167 -0.52 -9.79 4.38
N LEU A 168 -1.61 -10.05 5.11
CA LEU A 168 -2.82 -10.67 4.58
C LEU A 168 -3.42 -9.89 3.38
N PRO A 169 -3.57 -8.55 3.44
CA PRO A 169 -4.00 -7.77 2.26
C PRO A 169 -3.06 -7.95 1.06
N ARG A 170 -1.74 -7.93 1.31
CA ARG A 170 -0.75 -8.10 0.25
C ARG A 170 -0.77 -9.50 -0.35
N THR A 171 -0.99 -10.54 0.47
CA THR A 171 -1.16 -11.93 0.00
C THR A 171 -2.39 -12.07 -0.87
N TRP A 172 -3.53 -11.50 -0.47
CA TRP A 172 -4.75 -11.43 -1.30
C TRP A 172 -4.46 -10.80 -2.66
N LEU A 173 -3.87 -9.59 -2.68
CA LEU A 173 -3.59 -8.87 -3.93
C LEU A 173 -2.63 -9.65 -4.83
N LYS A 174 -1.54 -10.19 -4.28
CA LYS A 174 -0.55 -10.97 -5.05
C LYS A 174 -1.17 -12.17 -5.73
N THR A 175 -1.96 -12.95 -5.00
CA THR A 175 -2.59 -14.16 -5.54
C THR A 175 -3.63 -13.81 -6.60
N CYS A 176 -4.41 -12.74 -6.40
CA CYS A 176 -5.37 -12.28 -7.38
C CYS A 176 -4.68 -11.75 -8.66
N LEU A 177 -3.66 -10.91 -8.53
CA LEU A 177 -2.85 -10.47 -9.67
C LEU A 177 -2.25 -11.65 -10.44
N ARG A 178 -1.78 -12.69 -9.73
CA ARG A 178 -1.23 -13.88 -10.39
C ARG A 178 -2.29 -14.66 -11.15
N ALA A 179 -3.49 -14.82 -10.58
CA ALA A 179 -4.61 -15.50 -11.25
C ALA A 179 -5.02 -14.82 -12.56
N SER A 180 -4.78 -13.51 -12.67
CA SER A 180 -5.04 -12.71 -13.87
C SER A 180 -3.81 -12.50 -14.77
N ASP A 181 -2.68 -13.19 -14.53
CA ASP A 181 -1.40 -12.98 -15.24
C ASP A 181 -0.85 -11.54 -15.17
N LEU A 182 -1.26 -10.78 -14.15
CA LEU A 182 -0.91 -9.37 -13.92
C LEU A 182 0.09 -9.18 -12.77
N LEU A 183 0.56 -10.24 -12.12
CA LEU A 183 1.60 -10.12 -11.09
C LEU A 183 2.97 -9.93 -11.73
N HIS A 184 3.68 -8.87 -11.34
CA HIS A 184 5.05 -8.62 -11.80
C HIS A 184 5.95 -9.86 -11.62
N ARG A 185 6.75 -10.18 -12.64
CA ARG A 185 7.49 -11.45 -12.76
C ARG A 185 8.44 -11.75 -11.60
N ASP A 186 8.99 -10.71 -10.98
CA ASP A 186 9.95 -10.84 -9.88
C ASP A 186 9.27 -11.09 -8.52
N TYR A 187 7.94 -11.15 -8.49
CA TYR A 187 7.17 -11.50 -7.29
C TYR A 187 6.61 -12.91 -7.41
N PRO A 188 7.05 -13.86 -6.56
CA PRO A 188 6.33 -15.11 -6.40
C PRO A 188 5.03 -14.89 -5.62
N ASP A 189 3.98 -15.66 -5.89
CA ASP A 189 2.80 -15.76 -5.06
C ASP A 189 2.94 -16.93 -4.09
N CYS A 190 3.08 -16.64 -2.80
CA CYS A 190 3.14 -17.65 -1.73
C CYS A 190 4.24 -18.74 -1.87
N ALA A 191 5.46 -18.34 -2.24
CA ALA A 191 6.61 -19.24 -2.23
C ALA A 191 6.99 -19.73 -0.82
N ASP A 192 7.71 -20.85 -0.74
CA ASP A 192 8.19 -21.41 0.51
C ASP A 192 9.05 -20.41 1.30
N GLY A 193 8.77 -20.33 2.60
CA GLY A 193 9.44 -19.43 3.54
C GLY A 193 9.03 -17.95 3.41
N SER A 194 8.17 -17.59 2.44
CA SER A 194 7.69 -16.23 2.21
C SER A 194 6.84 -15.69 3.37
N LEU A 195 6.63 -14.36 3.39
CA LEU A 195 5.71 -13.75 4.34
C LEU A 195 4.26 -14.22 4.12
N ASP A 196 3.88 -14.50 2.87
CA ASP A 196 2.54 -14.99 2.54
C ASP A 196 2.26 -16.33 3.21
N GLN A 197 3.17 -17.31 3.03
CA GLN A 197 3.06 -18.63 3.66
C GLN A 197 3.04 -18.53 5.19
N ARG A 198 3.87 -17.65 5.77
CA ARG A 198 3.88 -17.43 7.23
C ARG A 198 2.60 -16.79 7.74
N CYS A 199 2.00 -15.87 6.99
CA CYS A 199 0.71 -15.26 7.32
C CYS A 199 -0.41 -16.32 7.29
N ILE A 200 -0.50 -17.11 6.22
CA ILE A 200 -1.44 -18.24 6.08
C ILE A 200 -1.28 -19.23 7.24
N ALA A 201 -0.05 -19.63 7.55
CA ALA A 201 0.24 -20.54 8.65
C ALA A 201 -0.10 -19.95 10.03
N THR A 202 0.07 -18.63 10.23
CA THR A 202 -0.32 -17.95 11.48
C THR A 202 -1.82 -18.04 11.70
N LEU A 203 -2.61 -17.96 10.62
CA LEU A 203 -4.06 -18.10 10.62
C LEU A 203 -4.51 -19.57 10.55
N GLN A 204 -3.58 -20.53 10.59
CA GLN A 204 -3.85 -21.98 10.49
C GLN A 204 -4.67 -22.39 9.26
N LEU A 205 -4.53 -21.66 8.16
CA LEU A 205 -5.20 -21.94 6.91
C LEU A 205 -4.46 -23.03 6.12
N ASP A 206 -5.20 -23.86 5.39
CA ASP A 206 -4.61 -24.70 4.36
C ASP A 206 -4.16 -23.84 3.17
N GLN A 207 -2.88 -23.93 2.81
CA GLN A 207 -2.28 -23.06 1.79
C GLN A 207 -2.91 -23.31 0.42
N ASP A 208 -3.10 -24.57 0.03
CA ASP A 208 -3.59 -24.90 -1.31
C ASP A 208 -5.06 -24.51 -1.46
N GLN A 209 -5.88 -24.75 -0.42
CA GLN A 209 -7.27 -24.33 -0.37
C GLN A 209 -7.40 -22.80 -0.39
N THR A 210 -6.54 -22.09 0.33
CA THR A 210 -6.52 -20.61 0.34
C THR A 210 -6.19 -20.05 -1.04
N LEU A 211 -5.14 -20.58 -1.68
CA LEU A 211 -4.73 -20.14 -3.00
C LEU A 211 -5.78 -20.50 -4.05
N ALA A 212 -6.40 -21.67 -3.97
CA ALA A 212 -7.51 -22.06 -4.85
C ALA A 212 -8.70 -21.11 -4.69
N PHE A 213 -9.14 -20.83 -3.46
CA PHE A 213 -10.23 -19.89 -3.21
C PHE A 213 -9.97 -18.51 -3.82
N LEU A 214 -8.79 -17.95 -3.59
CA LEU A 214 -8.42 -16.63 -4.14
C LEU A 214 -8.39 -16.63 -5.67
N ARG A 215 -7.77 -17.65 -6.29
CA ARG A 215 -7.60 -17.73 -7.75
C ARG A 215 -8.92 -18.01 -8.47
N ASP A 216 -9.76 -18.87 -7.91
CA ASP A 216 -11.01 -19.30 -8.55
C ASP A 216 -12.13 -18.27 -8.40
N ASN A 217 -12.14 -17.51 -7.29
CA ASN A 217 -13.25 -16.61 -6.97
C ASN A 217 -12.89 -15.13 -7.15
N MET A 218 -11.60 -14.78 -7.10
CA MET A 218 -11.12 -13.40 -7.16
C MET A 218 -11.93 -12.49 -6.23
N PRO A 219 -12.05 -12.81 -4.93
CA PRO A 219 -13.00 -12.16 -4.02
C PRO A 219 -12.60 -10.71 -3.75
N THR A 220 -13.54 -9.91 -3.27
CA THR A 220 -13.21 -8.67 -2.55
C THR A 220 -12.38 -8.99 -1.31
N TYR A 221 -11.62 -8.03 -0.79
CA TYR A 221 -10.80 -8.29 0.39
C TYR A 221 -11.66 -8.63 1.63
N LEU A 222 -12.83 -8.02 1.76
CA LEU A 222 -13.76 -8.30 2.85
C LEU A 222 -14.38 -9.71 2.76
N GLU A 223 -14.75 -10.15 1.56
CA GLU A 223 -15.19 -11.54 1.32
C GLU A 223 -14.05 -12.54 1.64
N PHE A 224 -12.81 -12.18 1.33
CA PHE A 224 -11.66 -13.00 1.69
C PHE A 224 -11.47 -13.07 3.21
N GLU A 225 -11.54 -11.96 3.94
CA GLU A 225 -11.45 -12.01 5.41
C GLU A 225 -12.60 -12.82 6.04
N GLU A 226 -13.82 -12.76 5.48
CA GLU A 226 -14.93 -13.58 5.96
C GLU A 226 -14.68 -15.08 5.72
N TRP A 227 -14.12 -15.43 4.56
CA TRP A 227 -13.66 -16.79 4.29
C TRP A 227 -12.57 -17.23 5.27
N VAL A 228 -11.60 -16.35 5.57
CA VAL A 228 -10.53 -16.62 6.55
C VAL A 228 -11.09 -16.83 7.96
N ARG A 229 -12.14 -16.10 8.37
CA ARG A 229 -12.83 -16.32 9.65
C ARG A 229 -13.46 -17.71 9.75
N THR A 230 -13.89 -18.26 8.62
CA THR A 230 -14.57 -19.55 8.54
C THR A 230 -13.58 -20.71 8.48
N GLU A 231 -12.55 -20.61 7.64
CA GLU A 231 -11.62 -21.71 7.36
C GLU A 231 -10.36 -21.69 8.24
N GLY A 232 -10.05 -20.54 8.87
CA GLY A 232 -8.86 -20.34 9.69
C GLY A 232 -9.16 -20.18 11.18
N THR A 233 -8.11 -19.84 11.93
CA THR A 233 -8.16 -19.52 13.36
C THR A 233 -7.76 -18.06 13.58
N ILE A 234 -8.68 -17.26 14.12
CA ILE A 234 -8.41 -15.86 14.49
C ILE A 234 -7.91 -15.81 15.94
N ASP A 235 -6.61 -16.08 16.12
CA ASP A 235 -5.91 -15.92 17.39
C ASP A 235 -5.22 -14.56 17.44
N ALA A 236 -5.76 -13.65 18.25
CA ALA A 236 -5.23 -12.29 18.41
C ALA A 236 -3.78 -12.26 18.92
N ALA A 237 -3.36 -13.21 19.76
CA ALA A 237 -1.99 -13.26 20.27
C ALA A 237 -1.02 -13.75 19.19
N ALA A 238 -1.43 -14.75 18.39
CA ALA A 238 -0.63 -15.22 17.26
C ALA A 238 -0.46 -14.13 16.19
N ILE A 239 -1.56 -13.42 15.85
CA ILE A 239 -1.54 -12.29 14.91
C ILE A 239 -0.64 -11.18 15.43
N ALA A 240 -0.76 -10.78 16.70
CA ALA A 240 0.08 -9.74 17.29
C ALA A 240 1.57 -10.13 17.26
N ALA A 241 1.91 -11.38 17.59
CA ALA A 241 3.29 -11.87 17.54
C ALA A 241 3.85 -11.92 16.10
N PHE A 242 3.02 -12.30 15.12
CA PHE A 242 3.39 -12.25 13.71
C PHE A 242 3.65 -10.81 13.24
N ASN A 243 2.73 -9.89 13.55
CA ASN A 243 2.85 -8.48 13.19
C ASN A 243 4.10 -7.85 13.80
N GLU A 244 4.37 -8.09 15.09
CA GLU A 244 5.57 -7.58 15.77
C GLU A 244 6.84 -8.08 15.07
N ARG A 245 6.93 -9.37 14.74
CA ARG A 245 8.06 -9.93 14.01
C ARG A 245 8.20 -9.32 12.63
N LEU A 246 7.10 -9.17 11.89
CA LEU A 246 7.09 -8.61 10.55
C LEU A 246 7.57 -7.16 10.54
N LEU A 247 7.08 -6.34 11.47
CA LEU A 247 7.40 -4.91 11.54
C LEU A 247 8.84 -4.64 11.97
N ASN A 248 9.42 -5.52 12.80
CA ASN A 248 10.80 -5.38 13.29
C ASN A 248 11.82 -6.23 12.52
N ARG A 249 11.42 -6.92 11.45
CA ARG A 249 12.35 -7.77 10.70
C ARG A 249 13.35 -6.94 9.91
N GLU A 250 14.57 -7.45 9.81
CA GLU A 250 15.56 -7.03 8.83
C GLU A 250 15.67 -8.09 7.74
N HIS A 251 16.09 -7.68 6.54
CA HIS A 251 16.40 -8.63 5.48
C HIS A 251 17.77 -9.27 5.70
N ILE A 252 17.94 -10.49 5.20
CA ILE A 252 19.25 -11.14 5.17
C ILE A 252 20.21 -10.37 4.24
N PRO A 253 21.54 -10.43 4.45
CA PRO A 253 22.51 -9.65 3.68
C PRO A 253 22.39 -9.76 2.16
N ALA A 254 22.12 -10.96 1.65
CA ALA A 254 21.94 -11.18 0.21
C ALA A 254 20.73 -10.42 -0.36
N LYS A 255 19.61 -10.36 0.36
CA LYS A 255 18.41 -9.62 -0.07
C LYS A 255 18.56 -8.11 0.14
N LEU A 256 19.32 -7.68 1.16
CA LEU A 256 19.70 -6.27 1.29
C LEU A 256 20.46 -5.80 0.05
N GLU A 257 21.49 -6.53 -0.35
CA GLU A 257 22.32 -6.17 -1.52
C GLU A 257 21.50 -6.11 -2.81
N ASP A 258 20.63 -7.11 -3.03
CA ASP A 258 19.72 -7.19 -4.17
C ASP A 258 18.77 -5.98 -4.25
N ILE A 259 18.13 -5.62 -3.13
CA ILE A 259 17.23 -4.46 -3.09
C ILE A 259 18.00 -3.16 -3.31
N HIS A 260 19.13 -2.95 -2.62
CA HIS A 260 19.94 -1.74 -2.79
C HIS A 260 20.45 -1.57 -4.23
N GLY A 261 20.82 -2.68 -4.88
CA GLY A 261 21.13 -2.73 -6.31
C GLY A 261 19.95 -2.27 -7.18
N THR A 262 18.75 -2.76 -6.92
CA THR A 262 17.51 -2.34 -7.61
C THR A 262 17.23 -0.84 -7.44
N LEU A 263 17.48 -0.31 -6.24
CA LEU A 263 17.30 1.10 -5.91
C LEU A 263 18.40 2.01 -6.47
N ASN A 264 19.49 1.46 -7.01
CA ASN A 264 20.70 2.18 -7.38
C ASN A 264 21.25 3.04 -6.22
N LYS A 265 21.16 2.54 -4.99
CA LYS A 265 21.71 3.19 -3.79
C LYS A 265 22.73 2.27 -3.11
N PRO A 266 23.77 2.83 -2.45
CA PRO A 266 24.74 2.01 -1.75
C PRO A 266 24.12 1.33 -0.53
N ASN A 267 24.44 0.05 -0.34
CA ASN A 267 24.15 -0.67 0.90
C ASN A 267 25.14 -0.25 2.01
N ASP A 268 24.93 0.93 2.58
CA ASP A 268 25.77 1.51 3.64
C ASP A 268 25.27 1.21 5.06
N GLY A 269 24.23 0.37 5.18
CA GLY A 269 23.58 0.03 6.45
C GLY A 269 22.53 1.04 6.93
N THR A 270 22.24 2.10 6.18
CA THR A 270 21.22 3.09 6.57
C THR A 270 19.81 2.51 6.53
N TRP A 271 19.52 1.62 5.57
CA TRP A 271 18.20 0.98 5.43
C TRP A 271 18.32 -0.53 5.51
N THR A 272 17.85 -1.10 6.62
CA THR A 272 17.83 -2.55 6.88
C THR A 272 16.42 -3.11 7.10
N GLY A 273 15.47 -2.26 7.46
CA GLY A 273 14.10 -2.64 7.80
C GLY A 273 13.36 -3.28 6.63
N GLY A 274 12.89 -4.51 6.82
CA GLY A 274 12.33 -5.32 5.75
C GLY A 274 11.06 -4.75 5.12
N VAL A 275 10.21 -4.08 5.91
CA VAL A 275 9.00 -3.41 5.39
C VAL A 275 9.37 -2.21 4.51
N LEU A 276 10.24 -1.33 5.01
CA LEU A 276 10.71 -0.16 4.25
C LEU A 276 11.34 -0.56 2.93
N LEU A 277 12.26 -1.53 2.96
CA LEU A 277 12.96 -1.97 1.77
C LEU A 277 12.04 -2.67 0.75
N ASN A 278 11.06 -3.45 1.21
CA ASN A 278 10.04 -4.00 0.31
C ASN A 278 9.28 -2.89 -0.42
N HIS A 279 8.86 -1.83 0.30
CA HIS A 279 8.15 -0.72 -0.31
C HIS A 279 8.98 0.00 -1.35
N LEU A 280 10.23 0.33 -1.01
CA LEU A 280 11.11 1.04 -1.93
C LEU A 280 11.34 0.24 -3.21
N GLU A 281 11.54 -1.07 -3.09
CA GLU A 281 11.67 -1.98 -4.23
C GLU A 281 10.37 -1.99 -5.07
N ASP A 282 9.20 -2.15 -4.43
CA ASP A 282 7.90 -2.11 -5.10
C ASP A 282 7.68 -0.79 -5.87
N TRP A 283 8.00 0.34 -5.24
CA TRP A 283 7.83 1.67 -5.81
C TRP A 283 8.79 1.90 -6.98
N LYS A 284 10.02 1.36 -6.91
CA LYS A 284 10.98 1.43 -8.03
C LYS A 284 10.51 0.60 -9.22
N TYR A 285 9.97 -0.60 -8.98
CA TYR A 285 9.37 -1.39 -10.06
C TYR A 285 8.13 -0.71 -10.65
N ALA A 286 7.26 -0.13 -9.81
CA ALA A 286 6.06 0.55 -10.28
C ALA A 286 6.39 1.81 -11.09
N HIS A 287 7.38 2.58 -10.66
CA HIS A 287 7.89 3.74 -11.38
C HIS A 287 8.45 3.35 -12.75
N THR A 288 9.33 2.33 -12.79
CA THR A 288 9.90 1.81 -14.04
C THR A 288 8.78 1.34 -14.99
N ALA A 289 7.84 0.54 -14.49
CA ALA A 289 6.72 0.04 -15.29
C ALA A 289 5.79 1.16 -15.80
N LEU A 290 5.63 2.25 -15.03
CA LEU A 290 4.82 3.39 -15.43
C LEU A 290 5.47 4.17 -16.58
N LEU A 291 6.79 4.36 -16.55
CA LEU A 291 7.51 5.15 -17.55
C LEU A 291 7.91 4.35 -18.80
N ASP A 292 8.08 3.03 -18.69
CA ASP A 292 8.37 2.17 -19.84
C ASP A 292 7.12 1.91 -20.72
N ALA A 293 5.93 2.27 -20.22
CA ALA A 293 4.66 2.12 -20.93
C ALA A 293 4.31 3.32 -21.84
N ASP A 294 5.10 4.40 -21.80
CA ASP A 294 4.99 5.61 -22.62
C ASP A 294 5.98 5.58 -23.81
#